data_AF-A0A943BPK6-F1
#
_entry.id   AF-A0A943BPK6-F1
#
_cell.length_a   1.000
_cell.length_b   1.000
_cell.length_c   1.000
_cell.angle_alpha   90.00
_cell.angle_beta   90.00
_cell.angle_gamma   90.00
#
_symmetry.space_group_name_H-M   'P 1'
#
loop_
_entity.id
_entity.type
_entity.pdbx_description
1 polymer ?
#
loop_
_entity_poly.entity_id
_entity_poly.type
_entity_poly.pdbx_seq_one_letter_code
_entity_poly.pdbx_strand_id
1 'polypeptide(L)' 'MKAIIPAAGLGTRFLPATKCTPKEMLPVLDKPV' A
#
# COMPACT_ATOMS: atom_id res chain seq x y z
N MET A 1 -4.37 7.70 -24.28
CA MET A 1 -5.05 6.68 -23.44
C MET A 1 -4.50 6.78 -22.03
N LYS A 2 -5.33 6.77 -20.97
CA LYS A 2 -4.88 6.80 -19.57
C LYS A 2 -5.30 5.49 -18.89
N ALA A 3 -4.40 4.91 -18.09
CA ALA A 3 -4.66 3.73 -17.28
C ALA A 3 -4.78 4.13 -15.80
N ILE A 4 -5.61 3.40 -15.05
CA ILE A 4 -5.84 3.59 -13.62
C ILE A 4 -5.46 2.29 -12.92
N ILE A 5 -4.71 2.40 -11.82
CA ILE A 5 -4.33 1.27 -10.97
C ILE A 5 -5.19 1.31 -9.71
N PRO A 6 -5.93 0.24 -9.36
CA PRO A 6 -6.64 0.16 -8.09
C PRO A 6 -5.65 -0.11 -6.95
N ALA A 7 -5.50 0.87 -6.06
CA ALA A 7 -4.54 0.88 -4.95
C ALA A 7 -5.24 1.04 -3.58
N ALA A 8 -6.31 0.27 -3.35
CA ALA A 8 -7.16 0.40 -2.15
C ALA A 8 -7.28 -0.93 -1.36
N GLY A 9 -7.88 -0.85 -0.16
CA GLY A 9 -8.16 -1.98 0.74
C GLY A 9 -7.58 -1.78 2.15
N LEU A 10 -8.08 -2.52 3.15
CA LEU A 10 -7.76 -2.28 4.58
C LEU A 10 -6.42 -2.86 5.07
N GLY A 11 -5.73 -3.67 4.27
CA GLY A 11 -4.38 -4.16 4.61
C GLY A 11 -4.26 -5.01 5.88
N THR A 12 -5.35 -5.56 6.45
CA THR A 12 -5.39 -6.12 7.81
C THR A 12 -4.38 -7.23 8.13
N ARG A 13 -3.88 -7.94 7.12
CA ARG A 13 -2.82 -8.96 7.25
C ARG A 13 -1.43 -8.38 7.56
N PHE A 14 -1.24 -7.09 7.32
CA PHE A 14 -0.01 -6.35 7.57
C PHE A 14 -0.11 -5.45 8.81
N LEU A 15 -1.11 -5.68 9.67
CA LEU A 15 -1.16 -4.98 10.95
C LEU A 15 0.03 -5.39 11.84
N PRO A 16 0.62 -4.45 12.59
CA PRO A 16 0.13 -3.08 12.81
C PRO A 16 0.59 -2.05 11.77
N ALA A 17 1.47 -2.42 10.82
CA ALA A 17 2.10 -1.48 9.90
C ALA A 17 1.08 -0.68 9.06
N THR A 18 -0.05 -1.30 8.70
CA THR A 18 -1.10 -0.64 7.92
C THR A 18 -2.22 -0.01 8.74
N LYS A 19 -2.03 0.22 10.06
CA LYS A 19 -3.07 0.83 10.90
C LYS A 19 -3.34 2.30 10.54
N CYS A 20 -2.27 3.04 10.23
CA CYS A 20 -2.34 4.47 9.89
C CYS A 20 -1.71 4.80 8.53
N THR A 21 -1.09 3.82 7.87
CA THR A 21 -0.37 3.99 6.59
C THR A 21 -0.91 3.02 5.55
N PRO A 22 -1.18 3.44 4.30
CA PRO A 22 -1.63 2.53 3.23
C PRO A 22 -0.59 1.45 2.91
N LYS A 23 -1.04 0.27 2.46
CA LYS A 23 -0.14 -0.86 2.16
C LYS A 23 0.78 -0.58 0.97
N GLU A 24 0.31 0.22 0.02
CA GLU A 24 1.05 0.63 -1.17
C GLU A 24 2.19 1.59 -0.83
N MET A 25 2.13 2.26 0.33
CA MET A 25 3.20 3.14 0.78
C MET A 25 4.26 2.43 1.63
N LEU A 26 4.12 1.11 1.85
CA LEU A 26 5.13 0.35 2.58
C LEU A 26 6.38 0.18 1.72
N PRO A 27 7.60 0.30 2.30
CA PRO A 27 8.81 0.17 1.52
C PRO A 27 9.06 -1.28 1.09
N VAL A 28 9.35 -1.46 -0.20
CA VAL A 28 10.05 -2.61 -0.77
C VAL A 28 11.43 -2.14 -1.17
N LEU A 29 12.43 -2.57 -0.39
CA LEU A 29 13.78 -2.02 -0.47
C LEU A 29 13.78 -0.50 -0.22
N ASP A 30 14.17 0.28 -1.22
CA ASP A 30 14.31 1.74 -1.16
C ASP A 30 13.07 2.52 -1.62
N LYS A 31 12.01 1.83 -2.07
CA LYS A 31 10.84 2.46 -2.71
C LYS A 31 9.52 1.94 -2.15
N PRO A 32 8.43 2.74 -2.19
CA PRO A 32 7.09 2.24 -1.91
C PRO A 32 6.63 1.24 -2.99
N VAL A 33 5.60 0.46 -2.65
CA VAL A 33 4.92 -0.52 -3.53
C VAL A 33 4.12 0.17 -4.65
#